data_AF-A0AAE0W233-F1
#
_entry.id   AF-A0AAE0W233-F1
#
_cell.length_a   1.000
_cell.length_b   1.000
_cell.length_c   1.000
_cell.angle_alpha   90.00
_cell.angle_beta   90.00
_cell.angle_gamma   90.00
#
_symmetry.space_group_name_H-M   'P 1'
#
loop_
_entity.id
_entity.type
_entity.pdbx_description
1 polymer ?
#
loop_
_entity_poly.entity_id
_entity_poly.type
_entity_poly.pdbx_seq_one_letter_code
_entity_poly.pdbx_strand_id
1 'polypeptide(L)'
;MGVPANTLPDLQEPRFRALDKQLTRNRKGNIIYNTITKGQLQILEKNVDKEIKSLDYKHMLLTLRLTKKLAYVRGIQKSLKKQRERRFVEDSADLPFGVYGGRPLYSYRYEVDQIIKDKHPRVRRLKQVERYMANGKIRGRIIDEDDAKRQFKMIMDDFHKPRPTPRRESPLHGFTTKISRLKSDETMLSCYAMSSSGLKLPSITTRKDNFQKMKKCATLRLPEDKLPNIQGRQS
;
A
#
# COMPACT_ATOMS: atom_id res chain seq x y z
N MET A 1 -72.63 21.92 -29.84
CA MET A 1 -71.25 22.08 -30.37
C MET A 1 -70.31 21.38 -29.40
N GLY A 2 -70.22 20.05 -29.51
CA GLY A 2 -69.50 19.22 -28.55
C GLY A 2 -68.01 19.34 -28.78
N VAL A 3 -67.28 19.84 -27.79
CA VAL A 3 -65.84 19.62 -27.69
C VAL A 3 -65.68 18.15 -27.32
N PRO A 4 -65.09 17.28 -28.17
CA PRO A 4 -64.83 15.91 -27.76
C PRO A 4 -63.80 15.93 -26.64
N ALA A 5 -64.27 15.73 -25.41
CA ALA A 5 -63.43 15.43 -24.27
C ALA A 5 -62.69 14.11 -24.57
N ASN A 6 -61.36 14.14 -24.40
CA ASN A 6 -60.45 13.00 -24.43
C ASN A 6 -59.86 12.58 -25.79
N THR A 7 -59.52 13.53 -26.66
CA THR A 7 -58.44 13.28 -27.64
C THR A 7 -57.14 13.82 -27.05
N LEU A 8 -56.20 12.92 -26.76
CA LEU A 8 -54.85 13.31 -26.36
C LEU A 8 -54.27 14.19 -27.48
N PRO A 9 -53.62 15.32 -27.16
CA PRO A 9 -53.03 16.19 -28.17
C PRO A 9 -52.08 15.39 -29.07
N ASP A 10 -52.20 15.59 -30.37
CA ASP A 10 -51.41 14.83 -31.35
C ASP A 10 -49.93 15.20 -31.19
N LEU A 11 -49.12 14.21 -30.82
CA LEU A 11 -47.67 14.36 -30.62
C LEU A 11 -46.96 14.83 -31.91
N GLN A 12 -47.64 14.76 -33.05
CA GLN A 12 -47.12 15.23 -34.33
C GLN A 12 -47.25 16.74 -34.55
N GLU A 13 -47.94 17.49 -33.68
CA GLU A 13 -48.10 18.92 -33.86
C GLU A 13 -46.75 19.65 -33.95
N PRO A 14 -46.61 20.65 -34.84
CA PRO A 14 -45.35 21.36 -35.06
C PRO A 14 -44.82 22.06 -33.80
N ARG A 15 -45.71 22.40 -32.85
CA ARG A 15 -45.36 23.00 -31.56
C ARG A 15 -44.60 22.02 -30.66
N PHE A 16 -45.04 20.77 -30.56
CA PHE A 16 -44.32 19.73 -29.80
C PHE A 16 -42.98 19.38 -30.46
N ARG A 17 -42.92 19.33 -31.79
CA ARG A 17 -41.63 19.13 -32.51
C ARG A 17 -40.64 20.27 -32.27
N ALA A 18 -41.12 21.52 -32.15
CA ALA A 18 -40.27 22.66 -31.83
C ALA A 18 -39.72 22.59 -30.39
N LEU A 19 -40.58 22.20 -29.43
CA LEU A 19 -40.17 21.95 -28.04
C LEU A 19 -39.14 20.82 -27.95
N ASP A 20 -39.32 19.72 -28.68
CA ASP A 20 -38.37 18.61 -28.71
C ASP A 20 -37.01 19.02 -29.28
N LYS A 21 -37.00 19.85 -30.33
CA LYS A 21 -35.76 20.43 -30.88
C LYS A 21 -35.06 21.32 -29.84
N GLN A 22 -35.82 22.15 -29.11
CA GLN A 22 -35.27 23.01 -28.06
C GLN A 22 -34.76 22.19 -26.87
N LEU A 23 -35.49 21.18 -26.42
CA LEU A 23 -35.06 20.23 -25.38
C LEU A 23 -33.79 19.50 -25.79
N THR A 24 -33.71 19.04 -27.03
CA THR A 24 -32.52 18.36 -27.57
C THR A 24 -31.33 19.31 -27.60
N ARG A 25 -31.53 20.57 -28.01
CA ARG A 25 -30.48 21.60 -28.00
C ARG A 25 -30.00 21.90 -26.58
N ASN A 26 -30.91 22.04 -25.62
CA ASN A 26 -30.59 22.28 -24.21
C ASN A 26 -29.84 21.09 -23.61
N ARG A 27 -30.26 19.85 -23.90
CA ARG A 27 -29.54 18.64 -23.47
C ARG A 27 -28.11 18.62 -23.99
N LYS A 28 -27.91 18.90 -25.29
CA LYS A 28 -26.56 19.00 -25.89
C LYS A 28 -25.73 20.11 -25.22
N GLY A 29 -26.31 21.29 -24.98
CA GLY A 29 -25.66 22.39 -24.27
C GLY A 29 -25.22 22.00 -22.86
N ASN A 30 -26.10 21.34 -22.10
CA ASN A 30 -25.79 20.87 -20.75
C ASN A 30 -24.71 19.79 -20.73
N ILE A 31 -24.68 18.88 -21.72
CA ILE A 31 -23.61 17.89 -21.85
C ILE A 31 -22.27 18.60 -22.06
N ILE A 32 -22.22 19.56 -22.98
CA ILE A 32 -20.99 20.33 -23.25
C ILE A 32 -20.55 21.08 -22.00
N TYR A 33 -21.45 21.82 -21.35
CA TYR A 33 -21.13 22.55 -20.12
C TYR A 33 -20.60 21.61 -19.03
N ASN A 34 -21.28 20.49 -18.78
CA ASN A 34 -20.83 19.49 -17.82
C ASN A 34 -19.45 18.91 -18.17
N THR A 35 -19.14 18.70 -19.46
CA THR A 35 -17.80 18.22 -19.87
C THR A 35 -16.72 19.26 -19.58
N ILE A 36 -16.99 20.54 -19.85
CA ILE A 36 -16.07 21.65 -19.57
C ILE A 36 -15.84 21.78 -18.07
N THR A 37 -16.91 21.81 -17.27
CA THR A 37 -16.82 21.93 -15.81
C THR A 37 -16.10 20.73 -15.19
N LYS A 38 -16.36 19.50 -15.65
CA LYS A 38 -15.60 18.32 -15.21
C LYS A 38 -14.11 18.42 -15.55
N GLY A 39 -13.78 18.91 -16.74
CA GLY A 39 -12.39 19.17 -17.12
C GLY A 39 -11.71 20.20 -16.21
N GLN A 40 -12.39 21.30 -15.91
CA GLN A 40 -11.88 22.32 -14.99
C GLN A 40 -11.68 21.77 -13.58
N LEU A 41 -12.65 21.01 -13.05
CA LEU A 41 -12.53 20.37 -11.74
C LEU A 41 -11.33 19.42 -11.68
N GLN A 42 -11.13 18.58 -12.69
CA GLN A 42 -9.96 17.69 -12.76
C GLN A 42 -8.62 18.45 -12.77
N ILE A 43 -8.57 19.62 -13.42
CA ILE A 43 -7.37 20.46 -13.42
C ILE A 43 -7.12 21.04 -12.02
N LEU A 44 -8.17 21.52 -11.35
CA LEU A 44 -8.09 22.05 -9.99
C LEU A 44 -7.68 20.96 -8.99
N GLU A 45 -8.28 19.77 -9.05
CA GLU A 45 -7.89 18.61 -8.24
C GLU A 45 -6.39 18.29 -8.40
N LYS A 46 -5.90 18.23 -9.64
CA LYS A 46 -4.47 18.00 -9.91
C LYS A 46 -3.57 19.09 -9.33
N ASN A 47 -4.04 20.34 -9.26
CA ASN A 47 -3.26 21.44 -8.69
C ASN A 47 -3.27 21.37 -7.15
N VAL A 48 -4.42 21.10 -6.54
CA VAL A 48 -4.54 20.84 -5.11
C VAL A 48 -3.63 19.67 -4.69
N ASP A 49 -3.64 18.57 -5.43
CA ASP A 49 -2.77 17.42 -5.17
C ASP A 49 -1.27 17.78 -5.22
N LYS A 50 -0.87 18.66 -6.14
CA LYS A 50 0.52 19.14 -6.23
C LYS A 50 0.87 20.01 -5.02
N GLU A 51 -0.04 20.87 -4.59
CA GLU A 51 0.16 21.73 -3.42
C GLU A 51 0.24 20.92 -2.13
N ILE A 52 -0.66 19.95 -1.93
CA ILE A 52 -0.62 19.02 -0.80
C ILE A 52 0.73 18.31 -0.76
N LYS A 53 1.19 17.72 -1.88
CA LYS A 53 2.50 17.06 -1.95
C LYS A 53 3.67 18.00 -1.64
N SER A 54 3.58 19.25 -2.08
CA SER A 54 4.59 20.27 -1.79
C SER A 54 4.63 20.63 -0.30
N LEU A 55 3.47 20.79 0.33
CA LEU A 55 3.35 21.06 1.77
C LEU A 55 3.84 19.88 2.60
N ASP A 56 3.42 18.66 2.25
CA ASP A 56 3.88 17.43 2.90
C ASP A 56 5.40 17.29 2.84
N TYR A 57 6.00 17.61 1.69
CA TYR A 57 7.44 17.59 1.53
C TYR A 57 8.13 18.63 2.44
N LYS A 58 7.63 19.87 2.47
CA LYS A 58 8.16 20.91 3.37
C LYS A 58 8.04 20.50 4.84
N HIS A 59 6.87 19.98 5.24
CA HIS A 59 6.64 19.48 6.59
C HIS A 59 7.56 18.30 6.93
N MET A 60 7.75 17.36 6.00
CA MET A 60 8.69 16.25 6.15
C MET A 60 10.12 16.75 6.35
N LEU A 61 10.58 17.74 5.58
CA LEU A 61 11.92 18.31 5.76
C LEU A 61 12.10 18.98 7.13
N LEU A 62 11.10 19.74 7.60
CA LEU A 62 11.11 20.37 8.91
C LEU A 62 11.16 19.33 10.03
N THR A 63 10.35 18.28 9.93
CA THR A 63 10.26 17.22 10.95
C THR A 63 11.43 16.23 10.89
N LEU A 64 12.15 16.13 9.77
CA LEU A 64 13.25 15.16 9.58
C LEU A 64 14.39 15.37 10.59
N ARG A 65 14.73 16.61 10.94
CA ARG A 65 15.75 16.89 11.97
C ARG A 65 15.30 16.44 13.36
N LEU A 66 14.05 16.75 13.72
CA LEU A 66 13.46 16.37 15.00
C LEU A 66 13.35 14.84 15.12
N THR A 67 12.80 14.18 14.11
CA THR A 67 12.65 12.72 14.08
C THR A 67 13.99 11.99 14.15
N LYS A 68 15.04 12.47 13.46
CA LYS A 68 16.40 11.94 13.60
C LYS A 68 16.94 12.07 15.02
N LYS A 69 16.79 13.26 15.65
CA LYS A 69 17.21 13.48 17.04
C LYS A 69 16.45 12.58 18.01
N LEU A 70 15.13 12.47 17.87
CA LEU A 70 14.29 11.59 18.69
C LEU A 70 14.66 10.11 18.51
N ALA A 71 14.95 9.66 17.29
CA ALA A 71 15.41 8.31 17.02
C ALA A 71 16.74 8.02 17.72
N TYR A 72 17.67 8.99 17.70
CA TYR A 72 18.96 8.90 18.40
C TYR A 72 18.79 8.82 19.92
N VAL A 73 18.00 9.70 20.53
CA VAL A 73 17.69 9.67 21.97
C VAL A 73 17.06 8.33 22.38
N ARG A 74 16.06 7.85 21.63
CA ARG A 74 15.44 6.53 21.86
C ARG A 74 16.41 5.37 21.64
N GLY A 75 17.40 5.55 20.79
CA GLY A 75 18.47 4.57 20.56
C GLY A 75 19.38 4.48 21.77
N ILE A 76 19.84 5.63 22.30
CA ILE A 76 20.64 5.72 23.53
C ILE A 76 19.90 5.10 24.71
N GLN A 77 18.64 5.46 24.93
CA GLN A 77 17.84 4.90 26.02
C GLN A 77 17.77 3.37 25.95
N LYS A 78 17.63 2.80 24.74
CA LYS A 78 17.61 1.35 24.55
C LYS A 78 18.96 0.70 24.73
N SER A 79 20.05 1.32 24.27
CA SER A 79 21.40 0.78 24.47
C SER A 79 21.75 0.76 25.96
N LEU A 80 21.49 1.86 26.68
CA LEU A 80 21.70 1.95 28.12
C LEU A 80 20.84 0.94 28.89
N LYS A 81 19.55 0.83 28.54
CA LYS A 81 18.67 -0.19 29.15
C LYS A 81 19.21 -1.60 28.94
N LYS A 82 19.67 -1.93 27.73
CA LYS A 82 20.27 -3.25 27.42
C LYS A 82 21.55 -3.49 28.22
N GLN A 83 22.37 -2.47 28.44
CA GLN A 83 23.57 -2.58 29.28
C GLN A 83 23.22 -2.83 30.75
N ARG A 84 22.19 -2.14 31.25
CA ARG A 84 21.65 -2.37 32.60
C ARG A 84 21.11 -3.80 32.76
N GLU A 85 20.36 -4.31 31.78
CA GLU A 85 19.85 -5.69 31.82
C GLU A 85 20.94 -6.75 31.73
N ARG A 86 22.08 -6.45 31.07
CA ARG A 86 23.23 -7.35 30.98
C ARG A 86 24.03 -7.43 32.28
N ARG A 87 24.12 -6.31 33.01
CA ARG A 87 24.82 -6.27 34.29
C ARG A 87 23.80 -6.51 35.40
N PHE A 88 23.79 -7.72 35.91
CA PHE A 88 23.02 -8.15 37.08
C PHE A 88 23.53 -7.54 38.41
N VAL A 89 24.01 -6.29 38.37
CA VAL A 89 24.60 -5.62 39.51
C VAL A 89 23.64 -4.54 39.97
N GLU A 90 23.02 -4.78 41.13
CA GLU A 90 22.39 -3.73 41.93
C GLU A 90 23.46 -2.71 42.31
N ASP A 91 23.10 -1.42 42.37
CA ASP A 91 24.03 -0.32 42.60
C ASP A 91 24.81 -0.52 43.91
N SER A 92 25.95 -1.21 43.83
CA SER A 92 26.83 -1.46 44.97
C SER A 92 27.78 -0.28 45.14
N ALA A 93 28.06 0.07 46.39
CA ALA A 93 28.97 1.16 46.75
C ALA A 93 30.40 0.96 46.20
N ASP A 94 30.74 -0.25 45.76
CA ASP A 94 32.05 -0.64 45.24
C ASP A 94 32.26 -0.28 43.75
N LEU A 95 31.25 0.26 43.07
CA LEU A 95 31.33 0.66 41.67
C LEU A 95 31.44 2.18 41.53
N PRO A 96 32.65 2.76 41.46
CA PRO A 96 32.85 4.22 41.37
C PRO A 96 32.22 4.85 40.14
N PHE A 97 31.87 4.04 39.12
CA PHE A 97 31.23 4.50 37.89
C PHE A 97 29.89 3.80 37.58
N GLY A 98 29.31 3.13 38.58
CA GLY A 98 28.01 2.46 38.50
C GLY A 98 27.86 1.42 37.38
N VAL A 99 26.60 1.15 37.01
CA VAL A 99 26.22 0.15 36.00
C VAL A 99 26.85 0.39 34.62
N TYR A 100 27.16 1.64 34.27
CA TYR A 100 27.67 2.00 32.94
C TYR A 100 29.20 2.01 32.84
N GLY A 101 29.93 1.81 33.95
CA GLY A 101 31.38 1.63 33.96
C GLY A 101 32.17 2.83 33.45
N GLY A 102 31.64 4.05 33.62
CA GLY A 102 32.33 5.31 33.29
C GLY A 102 32.49 5.56 31.79
N ARG A 103 31.86 4.74 30.94
CA ARG A 103 31.97 4.90 29.50
C ARG A 103 31.20 6.14 29.03
N PRO A 104 31.80 6.97 28.18
CA PRO A 104 31.12 8.14 27.66
C PRO A 104 30.06 7.74 26.63
N LEU A 105 29.00 8.55 26.50
CA LEU A 105 27.85 8.27 25.62
C LEU A 105 28.22 8.00 24.15
N TYR A 106 29.27 8.67 23.65
CA TYR A 106 29.73 8.48 22.26
C TYR A 106 30.25 7.07 21.99
N SER A 107 30.70 6.34 23.02
CA SER A 107 31.16 4.94 22.88
C SER A 107 30.02 3.99 22.46
N TYR A 108 28.76 4.34 22.76
CA TYR A 108 27.58 3.56 22.39
C TYR A 108 27.06 3.89 20.99
N ARG A 109 27.69 4.80 20.25
CA ARG A 109 27.21 5.26 18.94
C ARG A 109 26.95 4.11 17.96
N TYR A 110 27.84 3.11 17.92
CA TYR A 110 27.66 1.94 17.07
C TYR A 110 26.41 1.12 17.45
N GLU A 111 26.19 0.88 18.75
CA GLU A 111 25.02 0.15 19.23
C GLU A 111 23.73 0.94 18.93
N VAL A 112 23.76 2.25 19.11
CA VAL A 112 22.65 3.17 18.80
C VAL A 112 22.32 3.13 17.32
N ASP A 113 23.33 3.22 16.45
CA ASP A 113 23.16 3.16 15.00
C ASP A 113 22.58 1.80 14.56
N GLN A 114 23.01 0.70 15.16
CA GLN A 114 22.39 -0.61 14.93
C GLN A 114 20.92 -0.65 15.37
N ILE A 115 20.59 -0.14 16.55
CA ILE A 115 19.20 -0.10 17.05
C ILE A 115 18.31 0.74 16.12
N ILE A 116 18.83 1.84 15.58
CA ILE A 116 18.11 2.69 14.62
C ILE A 116 17.90 1.93 13.29
N LYS A 117 18.95 1.30 12.76
CA LYS A 117 18.89 0.49 11.52
C LYS A 117 17.90 -0.67 11.66
N ASP A 118 17.89 -1.35 12.79
CA ASP A 118 16.99 -2.47 13.06
C ASP A 118 15.51 -2.06 13.14
N LYS A 119 15.25 -0.83 13.56
CA LYS A 119 13.89 -0.27 13.59
C LYS A 119 13.41 0.20 12.21
N HIS A 120 14.27 0.25 11.21
CA HIS A 120 13.89 0.68 9.88
C HIS A 120 12.76 -0.22 9.33
N PRO A 121 11.66 0.34 8.77
CA PRO A 121 10.49 -0.45 8.37
C PRO A 121 10.80 -1.57 7.37
N ARG A 122 11.78 -1.35 6.48
CA ARG A 122 12.26 -2.38 5.55
C ARG A 122 12.90 -3.56 6.28
N VAL A 123 13.77 -3.28 7.25
CA VAL A 123 14.47 -4.32 8.04
C VAL A 123 13.47 -5.07 8.92
N ARG A 124 12.54 -4.35 9.57
CA ARG A 124 11.46 -4.98 10.35
C ARG A 124 10.61 -5.93 9.52
N ARG A 125 10.20 -5.51 8.31
CA ARG A 125 9.43 -6.36 7.40
C ARG A 125 10.21 -7.59 6.96
N LEU A 126 11.48 -7.43 6.60
CA LEU A 126 12.35 -8.57 6.23
C LEU A 126 12.50 -9.56 7.38
N LYS A 127 12.86 -9.09 8.58
CA LYS A 127 12.96 -9.94 9.79
C LYS A 127 11.64 -10.66 10.09
N GLN A 128 10.51 -10.02 9.86
CA GLN A 128 9.19 -10.64 10.06
C GLN A 128 8.92 -11.74 9.01
N VAL A 129 9.26 -11.50 7.74
CA VAL A 129 9.16 -12.51 6.68
C VAL A 129 10.07 -13.70 6.97
N GLU A 130 11.33 -13.47 7.33
CA GLU A 130 12.29 -14.52 7.70
C GLU A 130 11.75 -15.38 8.86
N ARG A 131 11.16 -14.75 9.88
CA ARG A 131 10.51 -15.46 10.99
C ARG A 131 9.32 -16.29 10.53
N TYR A 132 8.48 -15.76 9.64
CA TYR A 132 7.35 -16.53 9.10
C TYR A 132 7.82 -17.70 8.25
N MET A 133 8.88 -17.52 7.46
CA MET A 133 9.48 -18.61 6.68
C MET A 133 10.05 -19.70 7.59
N ALA A 134 10.85 -19.32 8.60
CA ALA A 134 11.42 -20.26 9.56
C ALA A 134 10.33 -21.03 10.33
N ASN A 135 9.32 -20.31 10.84
CA ASN A 135 8.18 -20.94 11.53
C ASN A 135 7.34 -21.81 10.60
N GLY A 136 7.20 -21.41 9.33
CA GLY A 136 6.50 -22.18 8.31
C GLY A 136 7.20 -23.49 7.99
N LYS A 137 8.54 -23.48 7.90
CA LYS A 137 9.35 -24.69 7.74
C LYS A 137 9.23 -25.62 8.94
N ILE A 138 9.38 -25.09 10.16
CA ILE A 138 9.29 -25.88 11.40
C ILE A 138 7.90 -26.54 11.55
N ARG A 139 6.83 -25.82 11.21
CA ARG A 139 5.45 -26.31 11.31
C ARG A 139 5.01 -27.18 10.12
N GLY A 140 5.89 -27.44 9.15
CA GLY A 140 5.55 -28.19 7.92
C GLY A 140 4.56 -27.48 6.99
N ARG A 141 4.37 -26.16 7.12
CA ARG A 141 3.50 -25.36 6.24
C ARG A 141 4.20 -24.93 4.95
N ILE A 142 5.51 -24.76 5.03
CA ILE A 142 6.37 -24.47 3.88
C ILE A 142 7.23 -25.71 3.71
N ILE A 143 6.96 -26.44 2.64
CA ILE A 143 7.65 -27.67 2.27
C ILE A 143 8.37 -27.41 0.95
N ASP A 144 9.53 -28.03 0.74
CA ASP A 144 10.25 -27.92 -0.51
C ASP A 144 9.44 -28.58 -1.65
N GLU A 145 9.59 -28.04 -2.86
CA GLU A 145 8.72 -28.40 -3.99
C GLU A 145 8.77 -29.90 -4.32
N ASP A 146 9.95 -30.50 -4.24
CA ASP A 146 10.15 -31.93 -4.50
C ASP A 146 9.46 -32.80 -3.44
N ASP A 147 9.54 -32.40 -2.17
CA ASP A 147 8.87 -33.08 -1.07
C ASP A 147 7.35 -32.93 -1.15
N ALA A 148 6.86 -31.75 -1.54
CA ALA A 148 5.45 -31.51 -1.78
C ALA A 148 4.92 -32.36 -2.94
N LYS A 149 5.67 -32.47 -4.05
CA LYS A 149 5.33 -33.35 -5.18
C LYS A 149 5.31 -34.82 -4.77
N ARG A 150 6.27 -35.27 -3.96
CA ARG A 150 6.29 -36.64 -3.43
C ARG A 150 5.08 -36.93 -2.55
N GLN A 151 4.77 -36.04 -1.59
CA GLN A 151 3.60 -36.19 -0.72
C GLN A 151 2.30 -36.17 -1.52
N PHE A 152 2.18 -35.27 -2.49
CA PHE A 152 1.01 -35.20 -3.36
C PHE A 152 0.85 -36.48 -4.20
N LYS A 153 1.95 -36.99 -4.77
CA LYS A 153 1.94 -38.26 -5.50
C LYS A 153 1.56 -39.43 -4.60
N MET A 154 2.09 -39.50 -3.37
CA MET A 154 1.68 -40.51 -2.39
C MET A 154 0.18 -40.44 -2.08
N ILE A 155 -0.35 -39.23 -1.83
CA ILE A 155 -1.78 -39.04 -1.58
C ILE A 155 -2.60 -39.53 -2.79
N MET A 156 -2.25 -39.11 -4.00
CA MET A 156 -2.96 -39.52 -5.22
C MET A 156 -2.87 -41.03 -5.49
N ASP A 157 -1.70 -41.62 -5.31
CA ASP A 157 -1.47 -43.06 -5.49
C ASP A 157 -2.21 -43.88 -4.41
N ASP A 158 -2.37 -43.34 -3.19
CA ASP A 158 -3.09 -43.98 -2.09
C ASP A 158 -4.62 -43.84 -2.23
N PHE A 159 -5.13 -42.81 -2.92
CA PHE A 159 -6.56 -42.68 -3.24
C PHE A 159 -7.06 -43.77 -4.20
N HIS A 160 -6.18 -44.35 -5.02
CA HIS A 160 -6.52 -45.41 -5.98
C HIS A 160 -6.31 -46.83 -5.46
N LYS A 161 -5.73 -47.00 -4.27
CA LYS A 161 -5.64 -48.31 -3.63
C LYS A 161 -6.96 -48.58 -2.89
N PRO A 162 -7.64 -49.73 -3.12
CA PRO A 162 -8.76 -50.09 -2.28
C PRO A 162 -8.26 -50.13 -0.83
N ARG A 163 -8.92 -49.36 0.06
CA ARG A 163 -8.63 -49.42 1.50
C ARG A 163 -8.58 -50.90 1.88
N PRO A 164 -7.46 -51.42 2.40
CA PRO A 164 -7.46 -52.77 2.94
C PRO A 164 -8.56 -52.81 3.99
N THR A 165 -9.52 -53.71 3.81
CA THR A 165 -10.58 -54.00 4.78
C THR A 165 -9.95 -54.06 6.17
N PRO A 166 -10.52 -53.41 7.20
CA PRO A 166 -9.95 -53.43 8.54
C PRO A 166 -9.83 -54.89 8.99
N ARG A 167 -8.60 -55.41 8.95
CA ARG A 167 -8.26 -56.74 9.45
C ARG A 167 -8.37 -56.62 10.97
N ARG A 168 -9.29 -57.38 11.56
CA ARG A 168 -9.53 -57.45 13.01
C ARG A 168 -8.22 -57.34 13.78
N GLU A 169 -8.11 -56.30 14.60
CA GLU A 169 -6.96 -56.06 15.47
C GLU A 169 -6.82 -57.21 16.46
N SER A 170 -5.65 -57.84 16.47
CA SER A 170 -5.14 -58.56 17.64
C SER A 170 -4.66 -57.53 18.68
N PRO A 171 -5.00 -57.67 19.97
CA PRO A 171 -4.64 -56.68 20.96
C PRO A 171 -3.16 -56.84 21.40
N LEU A 172 -2.60 -55.73 21.88
CA LEU A 172 -1.29 -55.55 22.54
C LEU A 172 -0.04 -55.41 21.65
N HIS A 173 0.48 -54.18 21.55
CA HIS A 173 1.73 -53.82 22.23
C HIS A 173 1.96 -52.29 22.33
N GLY A 174 2.06 -51.84 23.59
CA GLY A 174 2.70 -50.62 24.11
C GLY A 174 2.94 -49.40 23.22
N PHE A 175 2.03 -48.42 23.29
CA PHE A 175 2.33 -47.02 22.96
C PHE A 175 2.88 -46.31 24.21
N THR A 176 4.18 -46.01 24.22
CA THR A 176 4.77 -45.02 25.12
C THR A 176 5.19 -43.80 24.30
N THR A 177 4.33 -42.78 24.26
CA THR A 177 4.72 -41.44 23.79
C THR A 177 4.26 -40.41 24.80
N LYS A 178 5.23 -39.90 25.57
CA LYS A 178 5.07 -38.73 26.44
C LYS A 178 4.80 -37.51 25.55
N ILE A 179 3.56 -37.06 25.53
CA ILE A 179 3.15 -35.79 24.91
C ILE A 179 3.43 -34.67 25.92
N SER A 180 4.53 -33.95 25.73
CA SER A 180 4.77 -32.68 26.43
C SER A 180 3.84 -31.60 25.86
N ARG A 181 2.84 -31.21 26.65
CA ARG A 181 1.95 -30.07 26.41
C ARG A 181 2.73 -28.77 26.50
N LEU A 182 3.03 -28.14 25.36
CA LEU A 182 3.37 -26.72 25.32
C LEU A 182 2.06 -25.93 25.20
N LYS A 183 1.68 -25.28 26.31
CA LYS A 183 0.66 -24.23 26.33
C LYS A 183 1.19 -23.03 25.54
N SER A 184 0.50 -22.63 24.48
CA SER A 184 0.68 -21.32 23.87
C SER A 184 -0.50 -20.45 24.27
N ASP A 185 -0.23 -19.46 25.11
CA ASP A 185 -1.19 -18.43 25.49
C ASP A 185 -1.63 -17.64 24.27
N GLU A 186 -2.92 -17.71 23.98
CA GLU A 186 -3.62 -16.79 23.11
C GLU A 186 -3.79 -15.45 23.84
N THR A 187 -3.24 -14.38 23.29
CA THR A 187 -3.78 -13.04 23.52
C THR A 187 -3.96 -12.34 22.17
N MET A 188 -5.22 -12.40 21.73
CA MET A 188 -6.01 -11.28 21.20
C MET A 188 -5.40 -10.41 20.09
N LEU A 189 -5.99 -10.61 18.91
CA LEU A 189 -6.12 -9.58 17.86
C LEU A 189 -6.56 -8.23 18.45
N SER A 190 -5.98 -7.14 17.93
CA SER A 190 -6.75 -5.92 17.67
C SER A 190 -6.13 -5.13 16.50
N CYS A 191 -6.82 -5.22 15.37
CA CYS A 191 -7.16 -4.16 14.44
C CYS A 191 -6.09 -3.13 14.08
N TYR A 192 -5.54 -3.19 12.86
CA TYR A 192 -5.45 -2.04 11.94
C TYR A 192 -5.18 -2.57 10.52
N ALA A 193 -6.26 -2.87 9.80
CA ALA A 193 -6.22 -2.99 8.35
C ALA A 193 -6.05 -1.58 7.77
N MET A 194 -4.84 -1.27 7.32
CA MET A 194 -4.62 -0.17 6.37
C MET A 194 -4.19 -0.82 5.05
N SER A 195 -5.11 -0.83 4.10
CA SER A 195 -4.88 -1.20 2.72
C SER A 195 -3.68 -0.43 2.18
N SER A 196 -2.61 -1.12 1.79
CA SER A 196 -1.54 -0.53 0.99
C SER A 196 -1.63 -1.10 -0.43
N SER A 197 -2.53 -0.50 -1.21
CA SER A 197 -2.44 -0.55 -2.66
C SER A 197 -1.08 0.01 -3.08
N GLY A 198 -0.46 -0.67 -4.04
CA GLY A 198 0.94 -0.50 -4.43
C GLY A 198 1.27 0.91 -4.89
N LEU A 199 2.04 1.64 -4.08
CA LEU A 199 2.73 2.85 -4.51
C LEU A 199 4.03 2.45 -5.24
N LYS A 200 3.94 2.29 -6.56
CA LYS A 200 5.11 2.39 -7.45
C LYS A 200 5.52 3.87 -7.49
N LEU A 201 6.63 4.19 -6.84
CA LEU A 201 7.26 5.50 -6.96
C LEU A 201 7.79 5.68 -8.40
N PRO A 202 7.54 6.82 -9.06
CA PRO A 202 8.19 7.12 -10.34
C PRO A 202 9.68 7.35 -10.14
N SER A 203 10.50 6.84 -11.05
CA SER A 203 11.96 7.01 -11.05
C SER A 203 12.32 8.50 -11.14
N ILE A 204 13.21 8.95 -10.27
CA ILE A 204 13.78 10.30 -10.28
C ILE A 204 14.51 10.50 -11.62
N THR A 205 13.86 11.16 -12.57
CA THR A 205 14.52 11.65 -13.78
C THR A 205 15.02 13.06 -13.50
N THR A 206 16.28 13.29 -13.83
CA THR A 206 16.98 14.52 -13.48
C THR A 206 16.48 15.70 -14.32
N ARG A 207 16.65 16.91 -13.80
CA ARG A 207 16.16 18.19 -14.35
C ARG A 207 16.57 18.46 -15.81
N LYS A 208 17.60 17.77 -16.32
CA LYS A 208 18.07 17.88 -17.72
C LYS A 208 17.15 17.17 -18.72
N ASP A 209 16.53 16.04 -18.33
CA ASP A 209 15.68 15.24 -19.23
C ASP A 209 14.31 15.90 -19.47
N ASN A 210 13.81 16.63 -18.48
CA ASN A 210 12.55 17.38 -18.59
C ASN A 210 12.67 18.60 -19.51
N PHE A 211 13.85 19.24 -19.57
CA PHE A 211 14.09 20.38 -20.47
C PHE A 211 14.17 19.95 -21.95
N GLN A 212 14.76 18.78 -22.24
CA GLN A 212 14.78 18.23 -23.59
C GLN A 212 13.40 17.72 -24.06
N LYS A 213 12.61 17.11 -23.17
CA LYS A 213 11.23 16.69 -23.49
C LYS A 213 10.31 17.88 -23.79
N MET A 214 10.41 18.98 -23.04
CA MET A 214 9.62 20.18 -23.33
C MET A 214 10.04 20.86 -24.65
N LYS A 215 11.34 20.88 -24.98
CA LYS A 215 11.80 21.43 -26.28
C LYS A 215 11.30 20.61 -27.47
N LYS A 216 11.25 19.27 -27.36
CA LYS A 216 10.71 18.41 -28.43
C LYS A 216 9.20 18.55 -28.62
N CYS A 217 8.43 18.83 -27.55
CA CYS A 217 6.99 19.07 -27.66
C CYS A 217 6.65 20.46 -28.18
N ALA A 218 7.51 21.47 -27.99
CA ALA A 218 7.28 22.83 -28.48
C ALA A 218 7.58 23.02 -29.98
N THR A 219 8.25 22.06 -30.64
CA THR A 219 8.62 22.15 -32.07
C THR A 219 7.66 21.41 -33.02
N LEU A 220 6.56 20.84 -32.52
CA LEU A 220 5.47 20.39 -33.41
C LEU A 220 4.65 21.62 -33.84
N ARG A 221 5.21 22.33 -34.83
CA ARG A 221 4.50 23.31 -35.65
C ARG A 221 3.24 22.66 -36.22
N LEU A 222 2.11 23.29 -35.96
CA LEU A 222 0.86 23.03 -36.70
C LEU A 222 1.14 23.30 -38.18
N PRO A 223 0.66 22.44 -39.11
CA PRO A 223 0.62 22.82 -40.51
C PRO A 223 -0.35 24.00 -40.64
N GLU A 224 0.20 25.17 -40.96
CA GLU A 224 -0.57 26.27 -41.52
C GLU A 224 -1.02 25.81 -42.90
N ASP A 225 -2.25 25.34 -43.00
CA ASP A 225 -3.03 25.43 -44.23
C ASP A 225 -4.48 25.07 -43.93
N LYS A 226 -5.38 25.89 -44.50
CA LYS A 226 -6.87 25.83 -44.49
C LYS A 226 -7.57 26.62 -43.39
N LEU A 227 -7.48 27.95 -43.50
CA LEU A 227 -8.59 28.83 -43.11
C LEU A 227 -9.58 28.91 -44.29
N PRO A 228 -10.88 28.59 -44.10
CA PRO A 228 -11.88 28.83 -45.14
C PRO A 228 -12.20 30.33 -45.24
N ASN A 229 -12.03 30.84 -46.46
CA ASN A 229 -12.35 32.18 -46.89
C ASN A 229 -13.87 32.41 -46.83
N ILE A 230 -14.34 33.21 -45.87
CA ILE A 230 -15.74 33.68 -45.83
C ILE A 230 -15.75 35.09 -46.41
N GLN A 231 -15.81 35.18 -47.73
CA GLN A 231 -16.24 36.42 -48.40
C GLN A 231 -17.75 36.53 -48.27
N GLY A 232 -18.19 37.66 -47.72
CA GLY A 232 -19.58 38.04 -47.61
C GLY A 232 -20.24 38.14 -48.98
N ARG A 233 -21.49 37.68 -49.04
CA ARG A 233 -22.40 37.92 -50.15
C ARG A 233 -23.46 38.90 -49.66
N GLN A 234 -23.28 40.17 -50.01
CA GLN A 234 -24.38 41.13 -50.10
C GLN A 234 -24.96 41.02 -51.51
N SER A 235 -26.27 40.77 -51.59
CA SER A 235 -27.25 41.18 -52.60
C SER A 235 -28.42 40.20 -52.55
#